data_AF-A0A9D1FG82-F1
#
_entry.id   AF-A0A9D1FG82-F1
#
_cell.length_a   1.000
_cell.length_b   1.000
_cell.length_c   1.000
_cell.angle_alpha   90.00
_cell.angle_beta   90.00
_cell.angle_gamma   90.00
#
_symmetry.space_group_name_H-M   'P 1'
#
loop_
_entity.id
_entity.type
_entity.pdbx_description
1 polymer ?
#
loop_
_entity_poly.entity_id
_entity_poly.type
_entity_poly.pdbx_seq_one_letter_code
_entity_poly.pdbx_strand_id
1 'polypeptide(L)'
;MHLITYTGDGLTTEYDFSFPFFQISDVWVSVNSVVLSAGACTVVPIGAYVDGKYAGGRVVLTTAPDIGAEIRIWRKIDLSRTIDYQPTLPINTDCLNADFNFMLEYLRDLYELDGDVGNVENAIQFLDSIRAQIDALGGFSELARKSDLPDLTEYAKKSEIPDTDDFATKDEIPDTSNFATKSEIPDISNLATKDEIPDTSAFAPANHTHDMSAYATTSALNSAVTQLQNEIDDIDTSSSFPIDFDDNDEPDVVVKTQLPSASNNYTWYRKYKSGWVEQGGRGAAINNSAVTITLPVKMADTNYFPMMSNIVPANAVGGNYNGNGIVIVSTSQVKFATTATIPGFIWRVTGRAAQAE
;
A
#
# COMPACT_ATOMS: atom_id res chain seq x y z
N MET A 1 68.50 22.19 -21.23
CA MET A 1 67.94 21.95 -19.90
C MET A 1 68.34 20.57 -19.38
N HIS A 2 69.48 20.53 -18.70
CA HIS A 2 69.82 19.38 -17.87
C HIS A 2 68.75 19.20 -16.78
N LEU A 3 68.10 18.04 -16.79
CA LEU A 3 67.12 17.62 -15.79
C LEU A 3 67.48 16.20 -15.34
N ILE A 4 67.52 15.99 -14.03
CA ILE A 4 67.65 14.68 -13.40
C ILE A 4 66.46 14.50 -12.48
N THR A 5 65.89 13.29 -12.47
CA THR A 5 64.75 12.94 -11.63
C THR A 5 65.11 11.79 -10.70
N TYR A 6 64.69 11.90 -9.45
CA TYR A 6 64.80 10.88 -8.41
C TYR A 6 63.43 10.56 -7.83
N THR A 7 63.32 9.42 -7.16
CA THR A 7 62.14 9.01 -6.41
C THR A 7 62.48 8.94 -4.93
N GLY A 8 61.66 9.57 -4.09
CA GLY A 8 61.81 9.57 -2.64
C GLY A 8 61.59 8.18 -2.06
N ASP A 9 62.38 7.84 -1.05
CA ASP A 9 62.31 6.59 -0.29
C ASP A 9 61.90 6.83 1.18
N GLY A 10 61.56 8.07 1.55
CA GLY A 10 61.22 8.47 2.92
C GLY A 10 62.42 8.66 3.85
N LEU A 11 63.65 8.46 3.38
CA LEU A 11 64.86 8.44 4.23
C LEU A 11 66.01 9.29 3.68
N THR A 12 66.26 9.21 2.37
CA THR A 12 67.38 9.87 1.70
C THR A 12 67.14 11.37 1.60
N THR A 13 68.13 12.17 1.99
CA THR A 13 68.11 13.63 1.90
C THR A 13 69.11 14.18 0.90
N GLU A 14 69.96 13.34 0.32
CA GLU A 14 71.10 13.73 -0.49
C GLU A 14 71.00 13.16 -1.89
N TYR A 15 71.10 14.02 -2.90
CA TYR A 15 70.92 13.65 -4.30
C TYR A 15 72.01 14.30 -5.16
N ASP A 16 72.83 13.47 -5.80
CA ASP A 16 73.93 13.94 -6.65
C ASP A 16 73.41 14.37 -8.04
N PHE A 17 74.14 15.27 -8.70
CA PHE A 17 73.91 15.64 -10.09
C PHE A 17 75.23 15.92 -10.80
N SER A 18 75.28 15.71 -12.11
CA SER A 18 76.54 15.68 -12.88
C SER A 18 76.56 16.63 -14.08
N PHE A 19 75.70 17.64 -14.10
CA PHE A 19 75.73 18.69 -15.11
C PHE A 19 76.49 19.93 -14.60
N PRO A 20 77.15 20.70 -15.50
CA PRO A 20 77.91 21.86 -15.10
C PRO A 20 77.02 23.05 -14.73
N PHE A 21 77.44 23.84 -13.72
CA PHE A 21 76.75 25.05 -13.28
C PHE A 21 77.76 26.13 -12.85
N PHE A 22 77.34 27.40 -12.82
CA PHE A 22 78.25 28.54 -12.67
C PHE A 22 78.12 29.18 -11.28
N GLN A 23 76.93 29.12 -10.69
CA GLN A 23 76.62 29.57 -9.33
C GLN A 23 75.52 28.70 -8.71
N ILE A 24 75.45 28.68 -7.38
CA ILE A 24 74.49 27.84 -6.64
C ILE A 24 73.04 28.08 -7.09
N SER A 25 72.68 29.33 -7.40
CA SER A 25 71.34 29.72 -7.84
C SER A 25 70.95 29.21 -9.23
N ASP A 26 71.90 28.69 -10.02
CA ASP A 26 71.59 28.08 -11.32
C ASP A 26 70.93 26.71 -11.17
N VAL A 27 71.04 26.08 -10.00
CA VAL A 27 70.51 24.75 -9.72
C VAL A 27 69.17 24.87 -9.01
N TRP A 28 68.14 24.36 -9.66
CA TRP A 28 66.77 24.40 -9.16
C TRP A 28 66.35 23.00 -8.75
N VAL A 29 65.54 22.94 -7.69
CA VAL A 29 65.06 21.69 -7.10
C VAL A 29 63.56 21.79 -6.87
N SER A 30 62.81 20.76 -7.21
CA SER A 30 61.41 20.62 -6.84
C SER A 30 61.10 19.24 -6.29
N VAL A 31 60.09 19.17 -5.43
CA VAL A 31 59.50 17.92 -4.95
C VAL A 31 58.01 17.95 -5.29
N ASN A 32 57.51 16.92 -5.95
CA ASN A 32 56.12 16.84 -6.44
C ASN A 32 55.69 18.10 -7.20
N SER A 33 56.56 18.58 -8.10
CA SER A 33 56.38 19.82 -8.90
C SER A 33 56.38 21.14 -8.12
N VAL A 34 56.64 21.14 -6.81
CA VAL A 34 56.79 22.37 -6.02
C VAL A 34 58.26 22.75 -5.93
N VAL A 35 58.62 23.90 -6.50
CA VAL A 35 59.99 24.45 -6.42
C VAL A 35 60.33 24.77 -4.97
N LEU A 36 61.46 24.25 -4.50
CA LEU A 36 61.95 24.48 -3.15
C LEU A 36 62.62 25.85 -3.03
N SER A 37 62.41 26.51 -1.89
CA SER A 37 63.14 27.74 -1.55
C SER A 37 64.52 27.41 -0.97
N ALA A 38 65.42 28.40 -0.96
CA ALA A 38 66.78 28.27 -0.44
C ALA A 38 66.88 27.80 1.03
N GLY A 39 65.80 27.86 1.81
CA GLY A 39 65.74 27.34 3.19
C GLY A 39 65.39 25.85 3.29
N ALA A 40 64.82 25.26 2.23
CA ALA A 40 64.37 23.87 2.22
C ALA A 40 65.41 22.90 1.63
N CYS A 41 66.34 23.41 0.82
CA CYS A 41 67.43 22.65 0.22
C CYS A 41 68.71 23.49 0.12
N THR A 42 69.86 22.82 0.14
CA THR A 42 71.17 23.42 -0.13
C THR A 42 71.85 22.70 -1.28
N VAL A 43 72.60 23.44 -2.09
CA VAL A 43 73.38 22.89 -3.20
C VAL A 43 74.85 22.96 -2.82
N VAL A 44 75.52 21.82 -2.80
CA VAL A 44 76.92 21.67 -2.46
C VAL A 44 77.68 21.27 -3.73
N PRO A 45 78.58 22.13 -4.26
CA PRO A 45 79.41 21.75 -5.39
C PRO A 45 80.32 20.57 -5.05
N ILE A 46 80.48 19.66 -6.00
CA ILE A 46 81.43 18.54 -5.91
C ILE A 46 82.57 18.79 -6.90
N GLY A 47 83.79 18.94 -6.38
CA GLY A 47 84.98 19.27 -7.16
C GLY A 47 85.35 20.75 -7.12
N ALA A 48 86.46 21.09 -7.78
CA ALA A 48 86.96 22.46 -7.84
C ALA A 48 86.21 23.30 -8.90
N TYR A 49 86.15 24.61 -8.66
CA TYR A 49 85.70 25.57 -9.67
C TYR A 49 86.82 25.78 -10.70
N VAL A 50 86.61 25.32 -11.93
CA VAL A 50 87.61 25.33 -13.00
C VAL A 50 86.97 25.89 -14.26
N ASP A 51 87.69 26.75 -14.99
CA ASP A 51 87.22 27.39 -16.23
C ASP A 51 85.86 28.10 -16.09
N GLY A 52 85.61 28.69 -14.92
CA GLY A 52 84.38 29.43 -14.66
C GLY A 52 83.16 28.56 -14.35
N LYS A 53 83.30 27.29 -13.99
CA LYS A 53 82.15 26.41 -13.65
C LYS A 53 82.51 25.30 -12.66
N TYR A 54 81.48 24.73 -12.04
CA TYR A 54 81.52 23.43 -11.37
C TYR A 54 81.05 22.34 -12.35
N ALA A 55 81.58 21.12 -12.21
CA ALA A 55 81.19 20.00 -13.07
C ALA A 55 79.91 19.28 -12.62
N GLY A 56 79.52 19.46 -11.36
CA GLY A 56 78.38 18.81 -10.73
C GLY A 56 78.35 19.08 -9.23
N GLY A 57 77.38 18.50 -8.54
CA GLY A 57 77.17 18.77 -7.13
C GLY A 57 76.19 17.82 -6.48
N ARG A 58 75.81 18.16 -5.26
CA ARG A 58 74.83 17.46 -4.44
C ARG A 58 73.78 18.44 -3.95
N VAL A 59 72.53 18.04 -4.07
CA VAL A 59 71.42 18.69 -3.37
C VAL A 59 71.22 17.99 -2.04
N VAL A 60 71.17 18.76 -0.96
CA VAL A 60 70.84 18.29 0.39
C VAL A 60 69.52 18.91 0.82
N LEU A 61 68.50 18.07 0.97
CA LEU A 61 67.17 18.45 1.44
C LEU A 61 67.14 18.46 2.97
N THR A 62 66.44 19.45 3.54
CA THR A 62 66.28 19.54 5.01
C THR A 62 65.34 18.49 5.59
N THR A 63 64.47 17.92 4.75
CA THR A 63 63.53 16.85 5.10
C THR A 63 63.56 15.80 3.99
N ALA A 64 63.59 14.53 4.36
CA ALA A 64 63.54 13.43 3.40
C ALA A 64 62.19 13.43 2.67
N PRO A 65 62.17 13.39 1.32
CA PRO A 65 60.92 13.28 0.56
C PRO A 65 60.20 11.97 0.87
N ASP A 66 58.87 12.00 0.94
CA ASP A 66 58.03 10.82 1.16
C ASP A 66 58.29 9.73 0.11
N ILE A 67 57.96 8.49 0.47
CA ILE A 67 58.05 7.34 -0.44
C ILE A 67 57.22 7.63 -1.70
N GLY A 68 57.86 7.55 -2.86
CA GLY A 68 57.23 7.80 -4.16
C GLY A 68 57.15 9.28 -4.56
N ALA A 69 57.62 10.22 -3.73
CA ALA A 69 57.69 11.62 -4.11
C ALA A 69 58.67 11.81 -5.29
N GLU A 70 58.29 12.62 -6.27
CA GLU A 70 59.16 12.93 -7.41
C GLU A 70 60.07 14.11 -7.06
N ILE A 71 61.38 13.92 -7.13
CA ILE A 71 62.36 14.98 -6.97
C ILE A 71 62.96 15.32 -8.32
N ARG A 72 62.91 16.58 -8.73
CA ARG A 72 63.50 17.06 -9.98
C ARG A 72 64.61 18.05 -9.65
N ILE A 73 65.79 17.84 -10.22
CA ILE A 73 66.94 18.73 -10.12
C ILE A 73 67.29 19.16 -11.53
N TRP A 74 67.29 20.46 -11.80
CA TRP A 74 67.60 20.97 -13.14
C TRP A 74 68.44 22.23 -13.07
N ARG A 75 69.05 22.55 -14.21
CA ARG A 75 69.77 23.81 -14.40
C ARG A 75 68.88 24.84 -15.07
N LYS A 76 68.93 26.08 -14.57
CA LYS A 76 68.42 27.26 -15.25
C LYS A 76 69.38 28.42 -15.02
N ILE A 77 70.05 28.84 -16.09
CA ILE A 77 70.99 29.96 -16.08
C ILE A 77 70.23 31.24 -16.42
N ASP A 78 70.41 32.29 -15.61
CA ASP A 78 69.92 33.63 -15.95
C ASP A 78 70.99 34.38 -16.77
N LEU A 79 70.62 34.89 -17.94
CA LEU A 79 71.54 35.65 -18.78
C LEU A 79 72.06 36.88 -18.03
N SER A 80 73.35 36.86 -17.73
CA SER A 80 74.05 37.93 -17.04
C SER A 80 75.45 38.08 -17.61
N ARG A 81 76.04 39.26 -17.39
CA ARG A 81 77.48 39.45 -17.58
C ARG A 81 78.13 39.42 -16.20
N THR A 82 78.96 38.41 -15.97
CA THR A 82 79.67 38.22 -14.70
C THR A 82 81.03 38.91 -14.69
N ILE A 83 81.48 39.44 -15.84
CA ILE A 83 82.80 40.04 -16.03
C ILE A 83 82.68 41.53 -16.33
N ASP A 84 83.40 42.32 -15.54
CA ASP A 84 83.54 43.76 -15.73
C ASP A 84 84.74 44.07 -16.63
N TYR A 85 84.48 44.31 -17.92
CA TYR A 85 85.50 44.68 -18.88
C TYR A 85 85.83 46.17 -18.77
N GLN A 86 87.04 46.49 -18.30
CA GLN A 86 87.52 47.86 -18.20
C GLN A 86 88.02 48.36 -19.56
N PRO A 87 87.46 49.47 -20.12
CA PRO A 87 87.82 49.95 -21.46
C PRO A 87 89.30 50.33 -21.64
N THR A 88 90.01 50.56 -20.53
CA THR A 88 91.39 51.02 -20.49
C THR A 88 92.40 49.89 -20.26
N LEU A 89 91.94 48.67 -20.01
CA LEU A 89 92.80 47.50 -19.79
C LEU A 89 92.73 46.52 -20.98
N PRO A 90 93.83 45.82 -21.29
CA PRO A 90 93.77 44.70 -22.23
C PRO A 90 92.74 43.66 -21.77
N ILE A 91 92.01 43.10 -22.74
CA ILE A 91 91.06 42.02 -22.47
C ILE A 91 91.82 40.81 -21.94
N ASN A 92 91.41 40.31 -20.77
CA ASN A 92 91.87 39.05 -20.25
C ASN A 92 91.20 37.91 -21.03
N THR A 93 92.00 37.09 -21.71
CA THR A 93 91.52 35.97 -22.54
C THR A 93 90.80 34.90 -21.74
N ASP A 94 91.19 34.68 -20.47
CA ASP A 94 90.56 33.68 -19.61
C ASP A 94 89.15 34.14 -19.19
N CYS A 95 89.03 35.43 -18.88
CA CYS A 95 87.74 36.06 -18.63
C CYS A 95 86.85 35.98 -19.87
N LEU A 96 87.37 36.37 -21.03
CA LEU A 96 86.63 36.30 -22.29
C LEU A 96 86.13 34.88 -22.60
N ASN A 97 86.98 33.88 -22.39
CA ASN A 97 86.63 32.47 -22.60
C ASN A 97 85.56 31.99 -21.62
N ALA A 98 85.61 32.40 -20.35
CA ALA A 98 84.59 32.08 -19.35
C ALA A 98 83.23 32.68 -19.71
N ASP A 99 83.19 33.95 -20.16
CA ASP A 99 81.96 34.64 -20.58
C ASP A 99 81.34 33.99 -21.83
N PHE A 100 82.17 33.58 -22.81
CA PHE A 100 81.70 32.82 -23.97
C PHE A 100 81.14 31.45 -23.59
N ASN A 101 81.80 30.72 -22.69
CA ASN A 101 81.30 29.42 -22.22
C ASN A 101 79.97 29.56 -21.48
N PHE A 102 79.82 30.61 -20.66
CA PHE A 102 78.56 30.92 -19.99
C PHE A 102 77.43 31.18 -21.00
N MET A 103 77.66 32.05 -21.99
CA MET A 103 76.68 32.34 -23.04
C MET A 103 76.31 31.10 -23.85
N LEU A 104 77.28 30.23 -24.15
CA LEU A 104 77.03 28.99 -24.89
C LEU A 104 76.11 28.04 -24.10
N GLU A 105 76.36 27.88 -22.80
CA GLU A 105 75.52 27.03 -21.94
C GLU A 105 74.12 27.61 -21.73
N TYR A 106 73.99 28.94 -21.60
CA TYR A 106 72.69 29.60 -21.58
C TYR A 106 71.89 29.34 -22.87
N LEU A 107 72.53 29.47 -24.04
CA LEU A 107 71.89 29.20 -25.33
C LEU A 107 71.48 27.73 -25.49
N ARG A 108 72.27 26.79 -24.96
CA ARG A 108 71.89 25.36 -24.92
C ARG A 108 70.66 25.12 -24.06
N ASP A 109 70.59 25.75 -22.89
CA ASP A 109 69.41 25.65 -22.03
C ASP A 109 68.16 26.20 -22.72
N LEU A 110 68.27 27.33 -23.44
CA LEU A 110 67.19 27.88 -24.27
C LEU A 110 66.77 26.96 -25.42
N TYR A 111 67.72 26.33 -26.11
CA TYR A 111 67.41 25.46 -27.25
C TYR A 111 66.62 24.21 -26.84
N GLU A 112 66.94 23.63 -25.69
CA GLU A 112 66.17 22.50 -25.17
C GLU A 112 64.76 22.92 -24.71
N LEU A 113 64.58 24.15 -24.22
CA LEU A 113 63.23 24.70 -23.96
C LEU A 113 62.40 24.83 -25.25
N ASP A 114 63.01 25.15 -26.39
CA ASP A 114 62.33 25.21 -27.69
C ASP A 114 61.78 23.83 -28.11
N GLY A 115 62.54 22.76 -27.86
CA GLY A 115 62.08 21.39 -28.07
C GLY A 115 60.87 21.02 -27.20
N ASP A 116 60.86 21.45 -25.94
CA ASP A 116 59.72 21.26 -25.03
C ASP A 116 58.49 22.07 -25.45
N VAL A 117 58.68 23.30 -25.95
CA VAL A 117 57.59 24.12 -26.49
C VAL A 117 56.94 23.45 -27.70
N GLY A 118 57.72 22.87 -28.62
CA GLY A 118 57.17 22.10 -29.74
C GLY A 118 56.32 20.90 -29.29
N ASN A 119 56.71 20.22 -28.21
CA ASN A 119 55.90 19.14 -27.63
C ASN A 119 54.59 19.66 -27.01
N VAL A 120 54.63 20.84 -26.36
CA VAL A 120 53.44 21.51 -25.83
C VAL A 120 52.49 21.93 -26.94
N GLU A 121 52.99 22.49 -28.05
CA GLU A 121 52.18 22.84 -29.21
C GLU A 121 51.47 21.62 -29.80
N ASN A 122 52.18 20.49 -29.93
CA ASN A 122 51.58 19.22 -30.37
C ASN A 122 50.49 18.74 -29.40
N ALA A 123 50.71 18.86 -28.09
CA ALA A 123 49.71 18.49 -27.09
C ALA A 123 48.46 19.39 -27.15
N ILE A 124 48.64 20.70 -27.36
CA ILE A 124 47.53 21.65 -27.55
C ILE A 124 46.72 21.26 -28.80
N GLN A 125 47.38 20.99 -29.93
CA GLN A 125 46.70 20.54 -31.15
C GLN A 125 45.89 19.26 -30.94
N PHE A 126 46.42 18.31 -30.17
CA PHE A 126 45.69 17.09 -29.80
C PHE A 126 44.45 17.38 -28.94
N LEU A 127 44.56 18.26 -27.94
CA LEU A 127 43.43 18.68 -27.11
C LEU A 127 42.36 19.42 -27.91
N ASP A 128 42.76 20.29 -28.84
CA ASP A 128 41.84 20.97 -29.75
C ASP A 128 41.11 19.98 -30.66
N SER A 129 41.79 18.92 -31.12
CA SER A 129 41.17 17.83 -31.86
C SER A 129 40.11 17.10 -31.03
N ILE A 130 40.41 16.78 -29.77
CA ILE A 130 39.43 16.16 -28.85
C ILE A 130 38.23 17.09 -28.65
N ARG A 131 38.47 18.38 -28.42
CA ARG A 131 37.40 19.37 -28.26
C ARG A 131 36.50 19.41 -29.50
N ALA A 132 37.09 19.46 -30.69
CA ALA A 132 36.35 19.44 -31.94
C ALA A 132 35.52 18.15 -32.10
N GLN A 133 36.03 16.99 -31.67
CA GLN A 133 35.28 15.74 -31.67
C GLN A 133 34.11 15.75 -30.68
N ILE A 134 34.29 16.31 -29.48
CA ILE A 134 33.22 16.50 -28.49
C ILE A 134 32.13 17.40 -29.06
N ASP A 135 32.50 18.53 -29.67
CA ASP A 135 31.56 19.46 -30.28
C ASP A 135 30.79 18.81 -31.44
N ALA A 136 31.46 17.99 -32.26
CA ALA A 136 30.83 17.23 -33.34
C ALA A 136 29.82 16.17 -32.85
N LEU A 137 29.96 15.69 -31.61
CA LEU A 137 29.02 14.80 -30.93
C LEU A 137 27.84 15.55 -30.28
N GLY A 138 27.64 16.84 -30.59
CA GLY A 138 26.59 17.66 -29.96
C GLY A 138 27.00 18.25 -28.60
N GLY A 139 28.29 18.18 -28.28
CA GLY A 139 28.83 18.58 -26.99
C GLY A 139 28.31 17.72 -25.83
N PHE A 140 28.64 18.12 -24.60
CA PHE A 140 28.03 17.50 -23.41
C PHE A 140 26.59 17.97 -23.16
N SER A 141 26.09 18.92 -23.95
CA SER A 141 24.73 19.46 -23.84
C SER A 141 23.65 18.45 -24.22
N GLU A 142 23.97 17.49 -25.08
CA GLU A 142 23.03 16.44 -25.50
C GLU A 142 23.06 15.20 -24.58
N LEU A 143 23.98 15.14 -23.62
CA LEU A 143 23.94 14.09 -22.59
C LEU A 143 22.88 14.43 -21.56
N ALA A 144 21.95 13.50 -21.32
CA ALA A 144 20.94 13.64 -20.28
C ALA A 144 21.62 13.82 -18.91
N ARG A 145 21.31 14.93 -18.23
CA ARG A 145 21.69 15.14 -16.84
C ARG A 145 20.81 14.30 -15.93
N LYS A 146 21.26 14.09 -14.69
CA LYS A 146 20.44 13.43 -13.66
C LYS A 146 19.09 14.14 -13.44
N SER A 147 19.06 15.47 -13.61
CA SER A 147 17.83 16.28 -13.57
C SER A 147 16.88 16.05 -14.74
N ASP A 148 17.40 15.55 -15.86
CA ASP A 148 16.64 15.34 -17.10
C ASP A 148 16.01 13.94 -17.12
N LEU A 149 16.39 13.07 -16.18
CA LEU A 149 15.76 11.79 -15.96
C LEU A 149 14.37 12.01 -15.31
N PRO A 150 13.36 11.20 -15.70
CA PRO A 150 12.05 11.27 -15.07
C PRO A 150 12.17 10.97 -13.57
N ASP A 151 11.34 11.63 -12.77
CA ASP A 151 11.25 11.33 -11.36
C ASP A 151 10.70 9.91 -11.17
N LEU A 152 11.46 9.08 -10.46
CA LEU A 152 11.08 7.70 -10.16
C LEU A 152 10.44 7.56 -8.77
N THR A 153 10.22 8.65 -8.04
CA THR A 153 9.64 8.62 -6.68
C THR A 153 8.21 8.08 -6.64
N GLU A 154 7.46 8.17 -7.75
CA GLU A 154 6.12 7.58 -7.89
C GLU A 154 6.15 6.06 -8.19
N TYR A 155 7.30 5.51 -8.56
CA TYR A 155 7.46 4.08 -8.82
C TYR A 155 7.84 3.34 -7.54
N ALA A 156 7.25 2.16 -7.37
CA ALA A 156 7.59 1.28 -6.25
C ALA A 156 9.04 0.81 -6.34
N LYS A 157 9.78 0.94 -5.23
CA LYS A 157 11.11 0.34 -5.08
C LYS A 157 10.98 -1.18 -5.01
N LYS A 158 12.06 -1.89 -5.33
CA LYS A 158 12.12 -3.36 -5.19
C LYS A 158 11.72 -3.85 -3.79
N SER A 159 12.06 -3.09 -2.74
CA SER A 159 11.68 -3.39 -1.35
C SER A 159 10.21 -3.11 -1.00
N GLU A 160 9.53 -2.32 -1.82
CA GLU A 160 8.12 -1.93 -1.65
C GLU A 160 7.18 -2.83 -2.47
N ILE A 161 7.73 -3.59 -3.42
CA ILE A 161 7.00 -4.65 -4.13
C ILE A 161 6.81 -5.81 -3.14
N PRO A 162 5.55 -6.23 -2.87
CA PRO A 162 5.27 -7.38 -2.02
C PRO A 162 6.00 -8.62 -2.51
N ASP A 163 6.48 -9.43 -1.56
CA ASP A 163 7.06 -10.73 -1.88
C ASP A 163 6.02 -11.61 -2.58
N THR A 164 6.48 -12.30 -3.62
CA THR A 164 5.67 -13.21 -4.43
C THR A 164 5.84 -14.67 -4.05
N ASP A 165 6.67 -14.97 -3.04
CA ASP A 165 6.99 -16.33 -2.61
C ASP A 165 5.75 -17.15 -2.16
N ASP A 166 4.65 -16.48 -1.78
CA ASP A 166 3.38 -17.13 -1.42
C ASP A 166 2.40 -17.30 -2.62
N PHE A 167 2.73 -16.82 -3.82
CA PHE A 167 1.91 -17.09 -5.01
C PHE A 167 2.11 -18.53 -5.48
N ALA A 168 1.00 -19.16 -5.87
CA ALA A 168 1.02 -20.50 -6.43
C ALA A 168 1.97 -20.57 -7.63
N THR A 169 2.98 -21.42 -7.51
CA THR A 169 3.88 -21.79 -8.60
C THR A 169 3.12 -22.58 -9.66
N LYS A 170 3.72 -22.70 -10.85
CA LYS A 170 3.12 -23.46 -11.95
C LYS A 170 2.82 -24.92 -11.57
N ASP A 171 3.59 -25.49 -10.64
CA ASP A 171 3.44 -26.87 -10.17
C ASP A 171 2.34 -27.01 -9.08
N GLU A 172 1.99 -25.92 -8.39
CA GLU A 172 0.93 -25.88 -7.37
C GLU A 172 -0.46 -25.59 -7.95
N ILE A 173 -0.52 -25.10 -9.19
CA ILE A 173 -1.79 -24.97 -9.93
C ILE A 173 -2.23 -26.37 -10.37
N PRO A 174 -3.41 -26.85 -9.93
CA PRO A 174 -3.86 -28.20 -10.26
C PRO A 174 -4.00 -28.37 -11.78
N ASP A 175 -3.50 -29.49 -12.29
CA ASP A 175 -3.56 -29.83 -13.71
C ASP A 175 -5.03 -30.00 -14.15
N THR A 176 -5.44 -29.15 -15.08
CA THR A 176 -6.78 -29.13 -15.66
C THR A 176 -6.90 -29.98 -16.92
N SER A 177 -5.84 -30.69 -17.31
CA SER A 177 -5.80 -31.57 -18.48
C SER A 177 -6.89 -32.64 -18.49
N ASN A 178 -7.41 -33.02 -17.32
CA ASN A 178 -8.49 -33.99 -17.16
C ASN A 178 -9.90 -33.37 -17.11
N PHE A 179 -10.03 -32.05 -17.26
CA PHE A 179 -11.34 -31.43 -17.42
C PHE A 179 -11.91 -31.73 -18.79
N ALA A 180 -13.23 -31.96 -18.84
CA ALA A 180 -13.92 -32.19 -20.10
C ALA A 180 -13.72 -31.02 -21.06
N THR A 181 -13.11 -31.31 -22.20
CA THR A 181 -13.00 -30.42 -23.33
C THR A 181 -14.37 -30.21 -23.98
N LYS A 182 -14.51 -29.14 -24.77
CA LYS A 182 -15.77 -28.85 -25.50
C LYS A 182 -16.22 -30.04 -26.38
N SER A 183 -15.30 -30.87 -26.86
CA SER A 183 -15.57 -32.09 -27.63
C SER A 183 -16.03 -33.28 -26.80
N GLU A 184 -15.72 -33.31 -25.50
CA GLU A 184 -16.10 -34.40 -24.58
C GLU A 184 -17.44 -34.14 -23.88
N ILE A 185 -17.95 -32.91 -23.96
CA ILE A 185 -19.32 -32.59 -23.55
C ILE A 185 -20.27 -33.21 -24.59
N PRO A 186 -21.20 -34.09 -24.18
CA PRO A 186 -22.17 -34.68 -25.09
C PRO A 186 -22.98 -33.61 -25.82
N ASP A 187 -23.25 -33.85 -27.10
CA ASP A 187 -24.09 -32.94 -27.89
C ASP A 187 -25.51 -32.90 -27.33
N ILE A 188 -25.93 -31.71 -26.87
CA ILE A 188 -27.26 -31.42 -26.36
C ILE A 188 -28.17 -30.78 -27.42
N SER A 189 -27.75 -30.72 -28.67
CA SER A 189 -28.57 -30.25 -29.80
C SER A 189 -29.90 -31.00 -29.96
N ASN A 190 -29.99 -32.20 -29.38
CA ASN A 190 -31.18 -33.04 -29.35
C ASN A 190 -32.14 -32.71 -28.18
N LEU A 191 -31.75 -31.83 -27.25
CA LEU A 191 -32.63 -31.33 -26.21
C LEU A 191 -33.50 -30.21 -26.79
N ALA A 192 -34.77 -30.20 -26.41
CA ALA A 192 -35.70 -29.16 -26.86
C ALA A 192 -35.20 -27.76 -26.45
N THR A 193 -35.02 -26.89 -27.43
CA THR A 193 -34.78 -25.47 -27.19
C THR A 193 -36.04 -24.79 -26.67
N LYS A 194 -35.89 -23.59 -26.09
CA LYS A 194 -37.02 -22.84 -25.53
C LYS A 194 -38.13 -22.58 -26.56
N ASP A 195 -37.79 -22.48 -27.84
CA ASP A 195 -38.73 -22.23 -28.94
C ASP A 195 -39.36 -23.54 -29.48
N GLU A 196 -38.72 -24.69 -29.27
CA GLU A 196 -39.23 -26.02 -29.64
C GLU A 196 -40.14 -26.63 -28.58
N ILE A 197 -40.10 -26.10 -27.35
CA ILE A 197 -41.12 -26.39 -26.34
C ILE A 197 -42.40 -25.67 -26.81
N PRO A 198 -43.47 -26.41 -27.19
CA PRO A 198 -44.69 -25.78 -27.65
C PRO A 198 -45.27 -24.91 -26.54
N ASP A 199 -45.78 -23.73 -26.91
CA ASP A 199 -46.54 -22.90 -25.98
C ASP A 199 -47.70 -23.72 -25.39
N THR A 200 -47.66 -23.93 -24.07
CA THR A 200 -48.67 -24.71 -23.36
C THR A 200 -50.04 -24.03 -23.33
N SER A 201 -50.17 -22.82 -23.89
CA SER A 201 -51.44 -22.15 -24.14
C SER A 201 -52.42 -22.98 -24.98
N ALA A 202 -51.96 -24.00 -25.72
CA ALA A 202 -52.80 -24.95 -26.44
C ALA A 202 -52.98 -26.32 -25.73
N PHE A 203 -52.23 -26.62 -24.66
CA PHE A 203 -52.40 -27.87 -23.88
C PHE A 203 -53.63 -27.85 -22.97
N ALA A 204 -54.36 -26.75 -22.93
CA ALA A 204 -55.78 -26.76 -22.62
C ALA A 204 -56.57 -26.73 -23.94
N PRO A 205 -56.97 -27.88 -24.52
CA PRO A 205 -58.09 -27.84 -25.43
C PRO A 205 -59.28 -27.29 -24.63
N ALA A 206 -59.86 -26.21 -25.13
CA ALA A 206 -61.07 -25.59 -24.62
C ALA A 206 -62.33 -26.49 -24.75
N ASN A 207 -62.19 -27.81 -24.59
CA ASN A 207 -63.30 -28.77 -24.73
C ASN A 207 -63.16 -30.04 -23.87
N HIS A 208 -62.63 -29.92 -22.65
CA HIS A 208 -63.09 -30.77 -21.55
C HIS A 208 -64.23 -30.07 -20.79
N THR A 209 -65.21 -29.55 -21.52
CA THR A 209 -66.53 -29.36 -20.92
C THR A 209 -67.06 -30.77 -20.68
N HIS A 210 -67.14 -31.18 -19.41
CA HIS A 210 -68.05 -32.26 -19.07
C HIS A 210 -69.43 -31.84 -19.58
N ASP A 211 -70.21 -32.77 -20.13
CA ASP A 211 -71.60 -32.50 -20.47
C ASP A 211 -72.31 -31.96 -19.22
N MET A 212 -72.51 -30.64 -19.20
CA MET A 212 -73.13 -29.94 -18.08
C MET A 212 -74.65 -29.88 -18.22
N SER A 213 -75.26 -30.64 -19.15
CA SER A 213 -76.72 -30.71 -19.30
C SER A 213 -77.45 -31.22 -18.05
N ALA A 214 -76.72 -31.87 -17.13
CA ALA A 214 -77.21 -32.27 -15.80
C ALA A 214 -77.11 -31.18 -14.71
N TYR A 215 -76.43 -30.06 -14.97
CA TYR A 215 -76.36 -28.95 -14.03
C TYR A 215 -77.55 -28.01 -14.26
N ALA A 216 -78.10 -27.50 -13.16
CA ALA A 216 -79.24 -26.59 -13.21
C ALA A 216 -78.93 -25.38 -14.09
N THR A 217 -79.76 -25.14 -15.11
CA THR A 217 -79.66 -23.94 -15.95
C THR A 217 -79.87 -22.70 -15.10
N THR A 218 -79.35 -21.54 -15.53
CA THR A 218 -79.61 -20.26 -14.86
C THR A 218 -81.11 -20.01 -14.66
N SER A 219 -81.94 -20.48 -15.59
CA SER A 219 -83.40 -20.43 -15.49
C SER A 219 -83.97 -21.33 -14.38
N ALA A 220 -83.42 -22.54 -14.21
CA ALA A 220 -83.77 -23.44 -13.10
C ALA A 220 -83.32 -22.87 -11.75
N LEU A 221 -82.13 -22.26 -11.71
CA LEU A 221 -81.60 -21.58 -10.53
C LEU A 221 -82.49 -20.38 -10.14
N ASN A 222 -82.88 -19.55 -11.11
CA ASN A 222 -83.76 -18.41 -10.87
C ASN A 222 -85.16 -18.83 -10.41
N SER A 223 -85.66 -19.96 -10.89
CA SER A 223 -86.95 -20.50 -10.43
C SER A 223 -86.86 -20.98 -8.97
N ALA A 224 -85.77 -21.64 -8.59
CA ALA A 224 -85.51 -22.05 -7.21
C ALA A 224 -85.29 -20.84 -6.28
N VAL A 225 -84.61 -19.79 -6.75
CA VAL A 225 -84.46 -18.51 -6.02
C VAL A 225 -85.82 -17.86 -5.79
N THR A 226 -86.69 -17.78 -6.81
CA THR A 226 -88.05 -17.25 -6.65
C THR A 226 -88.88 -18.09 -5.69
N GLN A 227 -88.74 -19.41 -5.72
CA GLN A 227 -89.45 -20.30 -4.80
C GLN A 227 -88.98 -20.11 -3.35
N LEU A 228 -87.68 -20.03 -3.10
CA LEU A 228 -87.11 -19.68 -1.79
C LEU A 228 -87.55 -18.29 -1.33
N GLN A 229 -87.67 -17.34 -2.25
CA GLN A 229 -88.16 -15.99 -1.92
C GLN A 229 -89.62 -16.02 -1.46
N ASN A 230 -90.47 -16.81 -2.12
CA ASN A 230 -91.86 -17.01 -1.69
C ASN A 230 -91.93 -17.74 -0.34
N GLU A 231 -91.06 -18.72 -0.10
CA GLU A 231 -90.95 -19.40 1.20
C GLU A 231 -90.48 -18.44 2.30
N ILE A 232 -89.56 -17.50 1.99
CA ILE A 232 -89.14 -16.42 2.89
C ILE A 232 -90.31 -15.47 3.19
N ASP A 233 -91.09 -15.12 2.18
CA ASP A 233 -92.26 -14.23 2.34
C ASP A 233 -93.38 -14.89 3.18
N ASP A 234 -93.47 -16.23 3.14
CA ASP A 234 -94.39 -17.05 3.96
C ASP A 234 -93.85 -17.32 5.40
N ILE A 235 -92.65 -16.85 5.75
CA ILE A 235 -92.16 -16.89 7.15
C ILE A 235 -93.00 -15.91 7.97
N ASP A 236 -93.86 -16.47 8.83
CA ASP A 236 -94.56 -15.75 9.87
C ASP A 236 -93.56 -15.12 10.87
N THR A 237 -93.27 -13.84 10.64
CA THR A 237 -92.40 -13.01 11.48
C THR A 237 -93.01 -12.68 12.85
N SER A 238 -94.19 -13.21 13.20
CA SER A 238 -94.85 -12.98 14.50
C SER A 238 -94.48 -13.98 15.60
N SER A 239 -93.66 -15.01 15.32
CA SER A 239 -93.05 -15.85 16.36
C SER A 239 -91.68 -15.30 16.79
N SER A 240 -91.60 -14.71 17.97
CA SER A 240 -90.40 -14.05 18.46
C SER A 240 -89.27 -15.03 18.84
N PHE A 241 -88.15 -14.94 18.11
CA PHE A 241 -86.82 -15.23 18.62
C PHE A 241 -86.01 -13.92 18.58
N PRO A 242 -85.67 -13.33 19.74
CA PRO A 242 -85.08 -12.00 19.77
C PRO A 242 -83.55 -12.08 19.59
N ILE A 243 -83.03 -11.57 18.47
CA ILE A 243 -81.69 -10.99 18.45
C ILE A 243 -81.79 -9.59 17.85
N ASP A 244 -81.70 -8.64 18.77
CA ASP A 244 -81.58 -7.20 18.63
C ASP A 244 -80.18 -6.87 18.08
N PHE A 245 -80.10 -6.32 16.86
CA PHE A 245 -78.89 -5.61 16.42
C PHE A 245 -79.05 -4.16 16.85
N ASP A 246 -78.74 -3.91 18.12
CA ASP A 246 -78.67 -2.57 18.68
C ASP A 246 -77.47 -1.85 18.03
N ASP A 247 -77.74 -0.89 17.14
CA ASP A 247 -76.73 0.03 16.58
C ASP A 247 -76.07 0.92 17.68
N ASN A 248 -76.43 0.75 18.96
CA ASN A 248 -75.69 1.26 20.12
C ASN A 248 -74.59 0.31 20.65
N ASP A 249 -74.17 -0.71 19.89
CA ASP A 249 -72.98 -1.51 20.24
C ASP A 249 -71.72 -0.63 20.18
N GLU A 250 -71.46 0.08 21.29
CA GLU A 250 -70.26 0.89 21.48
C GLU A 250 -69.02 0.04 21.19
N PRO A 251 -67.99 0.60 20.52
CA PRO A 251 -66.79 -0.15 20.19
C PRO A 251 -66.22 -0.81 21.43
N ASP A 252 -65.72 -2.04 21.29
CA ASP A 252 -65.10 -2.75 22.39
C ASP A 252 -63.80 -2.05 22.82
N VAL A 253 -63.94 -1.10 23.74
CA VAL A 253 -62.86 -0.25 24.23
C VAL A 253 -62.21 -0.85 25.46
N VAL A 254 -60.95 -0.50 25.68
CA VAL A 254 -60.22 -0.88 26.89
C VAL A 254 -60.84 -0.13 28.09
N VAL A 255 -61.49 -0.87 28.99
CA VAL A 255 -62.13 -0.33 30.20
C VAL A 255 -61.20 -0.33 31.42
N LYS A 256 -60.14 -1.15 31.41
CA LYS A 256 -59.15 -1.17 32.50
C LYS A 256 -57.77 -1.57 31.99
N THR A 257 -56.73 -0.91 32.49
CA THR A 257 -55.34 -1.20 32.14
C THR A 257 -54.48 -1.25 33.39
N GLN A 258 -53.47 -2.11 33.38
CA GLN A 258 -52.32 -2.06 34.28
C GLN A 258 -51.06 -1.92 33.45
N LEU A 259 -50.23 -0.91 33.78
CA LEU A 259 -48.91 -0.73 33.18
C LEU A 259 -47.86 -1.54 33.96
N PRO A 260 -46.79 -2.00 33.31
CA PRO A 260 -45.74 -2.75 33.98
C PRO A 260 -44.92 -1.85 34.91
N SER A 261 -44.74 -2.27 36.16
CA SER A 261 -43.95 -1.58 37.17
C SER A 261 -43.15 -2.57 38.02
N ALA A 262 -42.13 -2.10 38.74
CA ALA A 262 -41.38 -2.97 39.64
C ALA A 262 -42.25 -3.60 40.74
N SER A 263 -43.29 -2.90 41.22
CA SER A 263 -44.20 -3.39 42.27
C SER A 263 -45.15 -4.49 41.81
N ASN A 264 -45.42 -4.61 40.51
CA ASN A 264 -46.25 -5.67 39.93
C ASN A 264 -45.44 -6.70 39.12
N ASN A 265 -44.13 -6.78 39.38
CA ASN A 265 -43.18 -7.65 38.70
C ASN A 265 -43.16 -7.46 37.16
N TYR A 266 -43.33 -6.21 36.71
CA TYR A 266 -43.36 -5.82 35.30
C TYR A 266 -44.45 -6.54 34.49
N THR A 267 -45.61 -6.79 35.10
CA THR A 267 -46.78 -7.36 34.43
C THR A 267 -47.75 -6.27 33.98
N TRP A 268 -48.42 -6.50 32.86
CA TRP A 268 -49.37 -5.56 32.27
C TRP A 268 -50.64 -6.28 31.81
N TYR A 269 -51.75 -5.55 31.74
CA TYR A 269 -52.97 -6.03 31.07
C TYR A 269 -53.81 -4.89 30.50
N ARG A 270 -54.65 -5.22 29.53
CA ARG A 270 -55.75 -4.42 29.00
C ARG A 270 -57.01 -5.28 29.02
N LYS A 271 -58.02 -4.86 29.77
CA LYS A 271 -59.35 -5.48 29.81
C LYS A 271 -60.31 -4.62 29.02
N TYR A 272 -61.04 -5.26 28.12
CA TYR A 272 -61.98 -4.65 27.19
C TYR A 272 -63.40 -4.74 27.74
N LYS A 273 -64.29 -3.87 27.27
CA LYS A 273 -65.70 -3.79 27.69
C LYS A 273 -66.41 -5.14 27.54
N SER A 274 -66.09 -5.89 26.48
CA SER A 274 -66.59 -7.23 26.19
C SER A 274 -66.18 -8.32 27.19
N GLY A 275 -65.26 -7.98 28.11
CA GLY A 275 -64.63 -8.94 29.01
C GLY A 275 -63.41 -9.64 28.42
N TRP A 276 -63.02 -9.34 27.18
CA TRP A 276 -61.71 -9.76 26.67
C TRP A 276 -60.58 -9.15 27.48
N VAL A 277 -59.50 -9.91 27.68
CA VAL A 277 -58.28 -9.42 28.30
C VAL A 277 -57.08 -9.85 27.49
N GLU A 278 -56.15 -8.93 27.32
CA GLU A 278 -54.78 -9.19 26.92
C GLU A 278 -53.87 -8.86 28.09
N GLN A 279 -52.98 -9.76 28.45
CA GLN A 279 -52.06 -9.56 29.55
C GLN A 279 -50.71 -10.19 29.27
N GLY A 280 -49.67 -9.68 29.91
CA GLY A 280 -48.32 -10.13 29.67
C GLY A 280 -47.36 -9.64 30.73
N GLY A 281 -46.10 -10.01 30.56
CA GLY A 281 -45.05 -9.56 31.46
C GLY A 281 -43.71 -10.17 31.12
N ARG A 282 -42.74 -9.90 31.99
CA ARG A 282 -41.39 -10.46 31.90
C ARG A 282 -41.22 -11.61 32.88
N GLY A 283 -40.74 -12.74 32.39
CA GLY A 283 -40.30 -13.87 33.19
C GLY A 283 -38.80 -13.83 33.46
N ALA A 284 -38.39 -14.43 34.59
CA ALA A 284 -37.00 -14.61 34.97
C ALA A 284 -36.28 -15.62 34.05
N ALA A 285 -34.95 -15.72 34.20
CA ALA A 285 -34.15 -16.71 33.48
C ALA A 285 -34.65 -18.14 33.76
N ILE A 286 -34.69 -18.97 32.71
CA ILE A 286 -35.01 -20.40 32.81
C ILE A 286 -33.79 -21.18 32.31
N ASN A 287 -33.26 -22.08 33.14
CA ASN A 287 -32.14 -22.96 32.79
C ASN A 287 -32.59 -24.41 32.87
N ASN A 288 -32.91 -25.02 31.73
CA ASN A 288 -33.39 -26.41 31.62
C ASN A 288 -34.46 -26.75 32.68
N SER A 289 -35.47 -25.90 32.78
CA SER A 289 -36.46 -25.94 33.86
C SER A 289 -37.80 -25.36 33.37
N ALA A 290 -38.74 -25.18 34.29
CA ALA A 290 -40.04 -24.59 34.02
C ALA A 290 -40.41 -23.54 35.06
N VAL A 291 -41.09 -22.49 34.61
CA VAL A 291 -41.60 -21.41 35.46
C VAL A 291 -43.11 -21.33 35.28
N THR A 292 -43.84 -21.30 36.40
CA THR A 292 -45.29 -21.05 36.40
C THR A 292 -45.54 -19.56 36.66
N ILE A 293 -46.21 -18.92 35.72
CA ILE A 293 -46.64 -17.53 35.81
C ILE A 293 -48.06 -17.49 36.34
N THR A 294 -48.29 -16.65 37.35
CA THR A 294 -49.64 -16.29 37.80
C THR A 294 -50.10 -15.04 37.04
N LEU A 295 -51.27 -15.15 36.42
CA LEU A 295 -51.85 -14.13 35.57
C LEU A 295 -52.42 -12.97 36.42
N PRO A 296 -52.10 -11.70 36.11
CA PRO A 296 -52.67 -10.53 36.77
C PRO A 296 -54.20 -10.48 36.74
N VAL A 297 -54.80 -10.97 35.65
CA VAL A 297 -56.25 -11.10 35.49
C VAL A 297 -56.57 -12.57 35.33
N LYS A 298 -57.37 -13.12 36.25
CA LYS A 298 -57.91 -14.47 36.14
C LYS A 298 -58.76 -14.58 34.86
N MET A 299 -58.54 -15.62 34.07
CA MET A 299 -59.31 -15.96 32.87
C MET A 299 -60.64 -16.60 33.27
N ALA A 300 -61.64 -16.54 32.40
CA ALA A 300 -62.96 -17.11 32.67
C ALA A 300 -62.91 -18.64 32.72
N ASP A 301 -62.14 -19.24 31.81
CA ASP A 301 -61.91 -20.67 31.70
C ASP A 301 -60.46 -20.95 31.25
N THR A 302 -60.13 -22.20 30.96
CA THR A 302 -58.81 -22.63 30.48
C THR A 302 -58.64 -22.52 28.96
N ASN A 303 -59.61 -21.97 28.24
CA ASN A 303 -59.59 -21.78 26.78
C ASN A 303 -59.01 -20.41 26.42
N TYR A 304 -57.82 -20.10 26.96
CA TYR A 304 -57.08 -18.90 26.63
C TYR A 304 -55.80 -19.23 25.86
N PHE A 305 -55.17 -18.21 25.27
CA PHE A 305 -54.08 -18.38 24.32
C PHE A 305 -52.78 -17.82 24.89
N PRO A 306 -51.91 -18.67 25.46
CA PRO A 306 -50.60 -18.25 25.96
C PRO A 306 -49.52 -18.26 24.87
N MET A 307 -48.55 -17.35 25.01
CA MET A 307 -47.43 -17.14 24.10
C MET A 307 -46.16 -16.84 24.89
N MET A 308 -44.99 -17.25 24.39
CA MET A 308 -43.69 -17.01 25.00
C MET A 308 -42.62 -16.70 23.96
N SER A 309 -41.82 -15.66 24.22
CA SER A 309 -40.64 -15.30 23.42
C SER A 309 -39.45 -15.03 24.33
N ASN A 310 -38.24 -15.48 23.98
CA ASN A 310 -37.07 -15.18 24.81
C ASN A 310 -36.66 -13.70 24.71
N ILE A 311 -35.95 -13.23 25.73
CA ILE A 311 -35.27 -11.93 25.71
C ILE A 311 -33.82 -12.20 25.36
N VAL A 312 -33.40 -11.71 24.20
CA VAL A 312 -32.01 -11.80 23.72
C VAL A 312 -31.41 -10.40 23.58
N PRO A 313 -30.08 -10.24 23.65
CA PRO A 313 -29.42 -8.97 23.30
C PRO A 313 -29.81 -8.51 21.89
N ALA A 314 -29.72 -7.22 21.61
CA ALA A 314 -30.13 -6.61 20.33
C ALA A 314 -29.50 -7.26 19.08
N ASN A 315 -28.37 -7.96 19.25
CA ASN A 315 -27.58 -8.56 18.18
C ASN A 315 -27.74 -10.09 18.11
N ALA A 316 -28.69 -10.67 18.85
CA ALA A 316 -28.95 -12.11 18.87
C ALA A 316 -30.33 -12.41 18.28
N VAL A 317 -30.46 -13.59 17.65
CA VAL A 317 -31.72 -14.03 17.03
C VAL A 317 -32.70 -14.44 18.12
N GLY A 318 -33.84 -13.73 18.19
CA GLY A 318 -34.93 -14.05 19.12
C GLY A 318 -35.60 -15.37 18.75
N GLY A 319 -35.82 -16.23 19.74
CA GLY A 319 -36.53 -17.49 19.60
C GLY A 319 -37.97 -17.36 20.06
N ASN A 320 -38.92 -17.78 19.21
CA ASN A 320 -40.32 -17.91 19.57
C ASN A 320 -40.57 -19.35 20.04
N TYR A 321 -41.09 -19.52 21.26
CA TYR A 321 -41.27 -20.83 21.89
C TYR A 321 -42.75 -21.25 21.98
N ASN A 322 -43.60 -20.68 21.14
CA ASN A 322 -45.02 -21.04 21.05
C ASN A 322 -45.19 -22.53 20.68
N GLY A 323 -45.94 -23.28 21.48
CA GLY A 323 -46.38 -24.65 21.17
C GLY A 323 -45.58 -25.79 21.82
N ASN A 324 -44.27 -25.62 22.10
CA ASN A 324 -43.46 -26.63 22.80
C ASN A 324 -43.07 -26.13 24.20
N GLY A 325 -43.67 -26.74 25.24
CA GLY A 325 -43.37 -26.44 26.65
C GLY A 325 -44.30 -25.43 27.33
N ILE A 326 -45.36 -24.95 26.66
CA ILE A 326 -46.40 -24.11 27.26
C ILE A 326 -47.57 -24.98 27.72
N VAL A 327 -47.93 -24.92 29.00
CA VAL A 327 -49.03 -25.69 29.59
C VAL A 327 -49.96 -24.75 30.35
N ILE A 328 -51.23 -24.71 29.95
CA ILE A 328 -52.29 -24.02 30.71
C ILE A 328 -52.55 -24.84 31.98
N VAL A 329 -52.30 -24.25 33.15
CA VAL A 329 -52.39 -24.96 34.44
C VAL A 329 -53.76 -24.75 35.06
N SER A 330 -54.28 -23.53 35.00
CA SER A 330 -55.60 -23.15 35.52
C SER A 330 -56.05 -21.83 34.89
N THR A 331 -57.23 -21.35 35.27
CA THR A 331 -57.73 -20.02 34.87
C THR A 331 -56.85 -18.86 35.33
N SER A 332 -55.92 -19.07 36.26
CA SER A 332 -55.02 -18.02 36.77
C SER A 332 -53.54 -18.30 36.50
N GLN A 333 -53.18 -19.44 35.90
CA GLN A 333 -51.78 -19.83 35.81
C GLN A 333 -51.43 -20.54 34.52
N VAL A 334 -50.28 -20.16 33.96
CA VAL A 334 -49.67 -20.83 32.80
C VAL A 334 -48.23 -21.20 33.13
N LYS A 335 -47.82 -22.39 32.75
CA LYS A 335 -46.46 -22.90 32.91
C LYS A 335 -45.73 -22.80 31.58
N PHE A 336 -44.53 -22.25 31.63
CA PHE A 336 -43.60 -22.17 30.50
C PHE A 336 -42.36 -23.00 30.83
N ALA A 337 -42.04 -23.97 29.99
CA ALA A 337 -40.90 -24.87 30.15
C ALA A 337 -40.02 -24.84 28.90
N THR A 338 -38.71 -24.86 29.10
CA THR A 338 -37.75 -24.98 28.01
C THR A 338 -36.51 -25.71 28.46
N THR A 339 -35.93 -26.52 27.56
CA THR A 339 -34.64 -27.18 27.75
C THR A 339 -33.47 -26.24 27.48
N ALA A 340 -33.72 -25.10 26.83
CA ALA A 340 -32.72 -24.07 26.58
C ALA A 340 -32.47 -23.22 27.83
N THR A 341 -31.24 -22.74 27.99
CA THR A 341 -30.91 -21.70 28.96
C THR A 341 -31.23 -20.34 28.34
N ILE A 342 -32.26 -19.67 28.87
CA ILE A 342 -32.67 -18.34 28.43
C ILE A 342 -32.52 -17.34 29.60
N PRO A 343 -31.91 -16.16 29.37
CA PRO A 343 -31.63 -15.19 30.43
C PRO A 343 -32.90 -14.43 30.91
N GLY A 344 -34.00 -14.59 30.19
CA GLY A 344 -35.33 -14.07 30.50
C GLY A 344 -36.26 -14.26 29.31
N PHE A 345 -37.54 -13.98 29.51
CA PHE A 345 -38.55 -14.09 28.45
C PHE A 345 -39.68 -13.08 28.63
N ILE A 346 -40.40 -12.82 27.54
CA ILE A 346 -41.69 -12.13 27.54
C ILE A 346 -42.77 -13.18 27.34
N TRP A 347 -43.83 -13.07 28.11
CA TRP A 347 -45.03 -13.89 27.95
C TRP A 347 -46.24 -13.00 27.69
N ARG A 348 -47.21 -13.54 26.95
CA ARG A 348 -48.51 -12.92 26.70
C ARG A 348 -49.59 -13.98 26.79
N VAL A 349 -50.75 -13.61 27.32
CA VAL A 349 -51.97 -14.41 27.36
C VAL A 349 -53.14 -13.54 26.88
N THR A 350 -53.96 -14.09 26.01
CA THR A 350 -55.21 -13.43 25.59
C THR A 350 -56.41 -14.39 25.75
N GLY A 351 -57.57 -13.86 26.11
CA GLY A 351 -58.81 -14.63 26.24
C GLY A 351 -59.88 -13.86 27.02
N ARG A 352 -60.97 -14.51 27.44
CA ARG A 352 -61.98 -13.87 28.29
C ARG A 352 -61.52 -13.82 29.74
N ALA A 353 -61.64 -12.66 30.39
CA ALA A 353 -61.41 -12.49 31.82
C ALA A 353 -62.56 -13.12 32.60
N ALA A 354 -62.26 -13.68 33.78
CA ALA A 354 -63.29 -13.99 34.76
C ALA A 354 -64.08 -12.71 35.08
N GLN A 355 -65.39 -12.87 35.21
CA GLN A 355 -66.22 -11.82 35.80
C GLN A 355 -65.73 -11.62 37.24
N ALA A 356 -65.66 -10.36 37.69
CA ALA A 356 -65.30 -10.10 39.07
C ALA A 356 -66.39 -10.73 39.96
N GLU A 357 -65.99 -11.47 41.00
CA GLU A 357 -66.89 -11.71 42.13
C GLU A 357 -67.15 -10.40 42.89
#